data_AF-A0A936JCI2-F1
#
_entry.id   AF-A0A936JCI2-F1
#
_cell.length_a   1.000
_cell.length_b   1.000
_cell.length_c   1.000
_cell.angle_alpha   90.00
_cell.angle_beta   90.00
_cell.angle_gamma   90.00
#
_symmetry.space_group_name_H-M   'P 1'
#
loop_
_entity.id
_entity.type
_entity.pdbx_description
1 polymer ?
#
loop_
_entity_poly.entity_id
_entity_poly.type
_entity_poly.pdbx_seq_one_letter_code
_entity_poly.pdbx_strand_id
1 'polypeptide(L)'
;MTKTNSFVFTFLQIMAWVIFVGLCIEAGALIFNFALGLINPNVMKNLYQGLDLSELYQRSKIAYFLTCSFMLCVPLLKVILFYEVIKLVTKIDLTRPFSKFVSDQIFQISYYTFSIGVVSFIARQSVKRLMLYDIDVSSLNHFWEESQGFILMAGVIYIIAIIFKKGLEIQNENDLTV
;
A
#
# COMPACT_ATOMS: atom_id res chain seq x y z
N MET A 1 -4.74 -6.96 -32.41
CA MET A 1 -4.19 -7.56 -31.17
C MET A 1 -4.09 -9.07 -31.35
N THR A 2 -2.94 -9.67 -31.06
CA THR A 2 -2.78 -11.13 -31.01
C THR A 2 -3.47 -11.68 -29.76
N LYS A 3 -4.19 -12.81 -29.86
CA LYS A 3 -4.98 -13.42 -28.76
C LYS A 3 -4.21 -13.64 -27.45
N THR A 4 -2.89 -13.72 -27.51
CA THR A 4 -2.01 -13.91 -26.35
C THR A 4 -1.95 -12.66 -25.45
N ASN A 5 -1.97 -11.46 -26.02
CA ASN A 5 -1.87 -10.21 -25.24
C ASN A 5 -3.15 -9.93 -24.44
N SER A 6 -4.32 -10.29 -24.97
CA SER A 6 -5.58 -10.16 -24.25
C SER A 6 -5.65 -11.11 -23.05
N PHE A 7 -5.12 -12.32 -23.17
CA PHE A 7 -5.12 -13.29 -22.08
C PHE A 7 -4.25 -12.82 -20.89
N VAL A 8 -3.02 -12.36 -21.17
CA VAL A 8 -2.11 -11.83 -20.14
C VAL A 8 -2.74 -10.63 -19.44
N PHE A 9 -3.38 -9.74 -20.19
CA PHE A 9 -4.02 -8.56 -19.63
C PHE A 9 -5.22 -8.89 -18.73
N THR A 10 -6.08 -9.81 -19.18
CA THR A 10 -7.21 -10.30 -18.36
C THR A 10 -6.69 -10.98 -17.08
N PHE A 11 -5.62 -11.77 -17.18
CA PHE A 11 -5.01 -12.40 -16.01
C PHE A 11 -4.50 -11.36 -15.00
N LEU A 12 -3.80 -10.32 -15.46
CA LEU A 12 -3.34 -9.22 -14.60
C LEU A 12 -4.50 -8.49 -13.92
N GLN A 13 -5.60 -8.27 -14.64
CA GLN A 13 -6.79 -7.64 -14.08
C GLN A 13 -7.43 -8.49 -12.97
N ILE A 14 -7.56 -9.81 -13.19
CA ILE A 14 -8.09 -10.74 -12.19
C ILE A 14 -7.18 -10.75 -10.96
N MET A 15 -5.86 -10.82 -11.15
CA MET A 15 -4.90 -10.81 -10.05
C MET A 15 -4.98 -9.52 -9.23
N ALA A 16 -5.09 -8.36 -9.87
CA ALA A 16 -5.23 -7.08 -9.19
C ALA A 16 -6.50 -7.04 -8.31
N TRP A 17 -7.63 -7.56 -8.80
CA TRP A 17 -8.87 -7.67 -8.03
C TRP A 17 -8.75 -8.64 -6.84
N VAL A 18 -8.13 -9.80 -7.04
CA VAL A 18 -7.94 -10.78 -5.95
C VAL A 18 -7.08 -10.18 -4.83
N ILE A 19 -5.97 -9.52 -5.17
CA ILE A 19 -5.10 -8.87 -4.18
C ILE A 19 -5.86 -7.74 -3.47
N PHE A 20 -6.60 -6.91 -4.20
CA PHE A 20 -7.40 -5.83 -3.63
C PHE A 20 -8.43 -6.34 -2.60
N VAL A 21 -9.15 -7.41 -2.91
CA VAL A 21 -10.11 -8.01 -1.97
C VAL A 21 -9.40 -8.53 -0.71
N GLY A 22 -8.25 -9.20 -0.88
CA GLY A 22 -7.43 -9.65 0.26
C GLY A 22 -7.00 -8.50 1.18
N LEU A 23 -6.51 -7.40 0.59
CA LEU A 23 -6.12 -6.20 1.35
C LEU A 23 -7.30 -5.53 2.06
N CYS A 24 -8.49 -5.51 1.44
CA CYS A 24 -9.71 -5.01 2.07
C CYS A 24 -10.12 -5.85 3.29
N ILE A 25 -9.99 -7.18 3.21
CA ILE A 25 -10.27 -8.09 4.32
C ILE A 25 -9.27 -7.86 5.46
N GLU A 26 -7.98 -7.75 5.15
CA GLU A 26 -6.92 -7.45 6.13
C GLU A 26 -7.18 -6.12 6.85
N ALA A 27 -7.39 -5.04 6.08
CA ALA A 27 -7.67 -3.72 6.62
C ALA A 27 -8.96 -3.70 7.46
N GLY A 28 -10.02 -4.35 6.98
CA GLY A 28 -11.29 -4.45 7.70
C GLY A 28 -11.16 -5.21 9.01
N ALA A 29 -10.42 -6.32 9.01
CA ALA A 29 -10.15 -7.11 10.21
C ALA A 29 -9.36 -6.31 11.24
N LEU A 30 -8.34 -5.55 10.80
CA LEU A 30 -7.56 -4.70 11.70
C LEU A 30 -8.39 -3.56 12.30
N ILE A 31 -9.20 -2.87 11.49
CA ILE A 31 -10.10 -1.81 11.97
C ILE A 31 -11.10 -2.36 12.99
N PHE A 32 -11.71 -3.50 12.69
CA PHE A 32 -12.69 -4.14 13.57
C PHE A 32 -12.06 -4.55 14.91
N ASN A 33 -10.88 -5.19 14.88
CA ASN A 33 -10.16 -5.56 16.10
C ASN A 33 -9.76 -4.34 16.93
N PHE A 34 -9.28 -3.28 16.29
CA PHE A 34 -8.94 -2.05 16.99
C PHE A 34 -10.16 -1.38 17.62
N ALA A 35 -11.29 -1.31 16.90
CA ALA A 35 -12.55 -0.78 17.41
C ALA A 35 -13.07 -1.57 18.62
N LEU A 36 -13.03 -2.91 18.56
CA LEU A 36 -13.38 -3.76 19.71
C LEU A 36 -12.43 -3.55 20.88
N GLY A 37 -11.14 -3.39 20.62
CA GLY A 37 -10.15 -3.10 21.65
C GLY A 37 -10.42 -1.79 22.41
N LEU A 38 -10.91 -0.75 21.71
CA LEU A 38 -11.29 0.51 22.37
C LEU A 38 -12.49 0.35 23.32
N ILE A 39 -13.42 -0.56 23.00
CA ILE A 39 -14.61 -0.82 23.81
C ILE A 39 -14.27 -1.75 24.98
N ASN A 40 -13.46 -2.79 24.74
CA ASN A 40 -13.10 -3.82 25.71
C ASN A 40 -11.58 -4.00 25.81
N PRO A 41 -10.91 -3.41 26.83
CA PRO A 41 -9.46 -3.52 26.98
C PRO A 41 -8.96 -4.95 27.25
N ASN A 42 -9.84 -5.89 27.64
CA ASN A 42 -9.50 -7.30 27.80
C ASN A 42 -9.25 -8.03 26.46
N VAL A 43 -9.72 -7.47 25.33
CA VAL A 43 -9.49 -8.00 23.97
C VAL A 43 -8.06 -7.68 23.48
N MET A 44 -7.34 -6.78 24.16
CA MET A 44 -5.96 -6.37 23.84
C MET A 44 -4.93 -7.50 23.92
N LYS A 45 -5.24 -8.59 24.64
CA LYS A 45 -4.37 -9.77 24.76
C LYS A 45 -4.35 -10.65 23.51
N ASN A 46 -5.36 -10.54 22.65
CA ASN A 46 -5.49 -11.32 21.41
C ASN A 46 -5.98 -10.41 20.27
N LEU A 47 -5.20 -9.39 19.91
CA LEU A 47 -5.49 -8.61 18.71
C LEU A 47 -5.27 -9.45 17.45
N TYR A 48 -5.52 -8.86 16.27
CA TYR A 48 -5.32 -9.52 14.97
C TYR A 48 -3.96 -10.23 14.91
N GLN A 49 -3.96 -11.49 14.46
CA GLN A 49 -2.80 -12.41 14.43
C GLN A 49 -2.18 -12.76 15.80
N GLY A 50 -2.93 -12.64 16.90
CA GLY A 50 -2.44 -13.02 18.24
C GLY A 50 -1.47 -12.00 18.85
N LEU A 51 -1.58 -10.75 18.39
CA LEU A 51 -0.74 -9.66 18.86
C LEU A 51 -1.18 -9.23 20.28
N ASP A 52 -0.26 -9.30 21.26
CA ASP A 52 -0.48 -8.77 22.60
C ASP A 52 0.22 -7.42 22.74
N LEU A 53 -0.58 -6.35 22.84
CA LEU A 53 -0.08 -4.98 23.07
C LEU A 53 -0.42 -4.48 24.48
N SER A 54 -0.85 -5.36 25.37
CA SER A 54 -1.30 -5.00 26.72
C SER A 54 -0.17 -4.34 27.53
N GLU A 55 1.06 -4.85 27.40
CA GLU A 55 2.23 -4.28 28.08
C GLU A 55 2.57 -2.87 27.56
N LEU A 56 2.49 -2.67 26.24
CA LEU A 56 2.71 -1.37 25.63
C LEU A 56 1.65 -0.35 26.09
N TYR A 57 0.38 -0.78 26.20
CA TYR A 57 -0.70 0.06 26.69
C TYR A 57 -0.51 0.49 28.15
N GLN A 58 -0.09 -0.44 29.02
CA GLN A 58 0.15 -0.16 30.44
C GLN A 58 1.33 0.80 30.64
N ARG A 59 2.39 0.65 29.85
CA ARG A 59 3.62 1.41 30.02
C ARG A 59 3.60 2.77 29.33
N SER A 60 3.00 2.86 28.14
CA SER A 60 2.83 4.12 27.43
C SER A 60 1.63 4.09 26.48
N LYS A 61 0.54 4.73 26.90
CA LYS A 61 -0.65 4.91 26.06
C LYS A 61 -0.33 5.61 24.74
N ILE A 62 0.59 6.57 24.73
CA ILE A 62 0.99 7.29 23.52
C ILE A 62 1.65 6.35 22.52
N ALA A 63 2.61 5.54 22.99
CA ALA A 63 3.29 4.57 22.14
C ALA A 63 2.32 3.52 21.58
N TYR A 64 1.38 3.06 22.41
CA TYR A 64 0.33 2.15 21.98
C TYR A 64 -0.53 2.73 20.85
N PHE A 65 -1.08 3.94 21.03
CA PHE A 65 -1.92 4.58 20.02
C PHE A 65 -1.16 4.87 18.73
N LEU A 66 0.12 5.27 18.83
CA LEU A 66 0.96 5.51 17.67
C LEU A 66 1.20 4.22 16.86
N THR A 67 1.55 3.13 17.54
CA THR A 67 1.76 1.82 16.90
C THR A 67 0.48 1.32 16.22
N CYS A 68 -0.67 1.43 16.89
CA CYS A 68 -1.96 1.04 16.31
C CYS A 68 -2.32 1.91 15.09
N SER A 69 -2.05 3.22 15.15
CA SER A 69 -2.27 4.13 14.02
C SER A 69 -1.46 3.71 12.79
N PHE A 70 -0.17 3.37 12.97
CA PHE A 70 0.64 2.84 11.87
C PHE A 70 0.15 1.49 11.35
N MET A 71 -0.32 0.61 12.24
CA MET A 71 -0.83 -0.72 11.89
C MET A 71 -2.11 -0.62 11.04
N LEU A 72 -2.93 0.41 11.24
CA LEU A 72 -4.12 0.69 10.43
C LEU A 72 -3.79 1.46 9.14
N CYS A 73 -2.90 2.44 9.23
CA CYS A 73 -2.59 3.34 8.11
C CYS A 73 -1.94 2.60 6.93
N VAL A 74 -1.02 1.67 7.19
CA VAL A 74 -0.28 0.95 6.13
C VAL A 74 -1.20 0.08 5.26
N PRO A 75 -2.04 -0.82 5.82
CA PRO A 75 -3.01 -1.59 5.03
C PRO A 75 -4.00 -0.71 4.28
N LEU A 76 -4.48 0.39 4.87
CA LEU A 76 -5.36 1.34 4.19
C LEU A 76 -4.70 1.97 2.97
N LEU A 77 -3.43 2.40 3.08
CA LEU A 77 -2.66 2.89 1.94
C LEU A 77 -2.48 1.82 0.86
N LYS A 78 -2.27 0.55 1.23
CA LYS A 78 -2.19 -0.57 0.27
C LYS A 78 -3.53 -0.77 -0.47
N VAL A 79 -4.67 -0.67 0.21
CA VAL A 79 -6.00 -0.73 -0.41
C VAL A 79 -6.17 0.40 -1.43
N ILE A 80 -5.81 1.63 -1.06
CA ILE A 80 -5.89 2.78 -1.98
C ILE A 80 -4.97 2.57 -3.20
N LEU A 81 -3.72 2.13 -2.97
CA LEU A 81 -2.77 1.82 -4.04
C LEU A 81 -3.36 0.81 -5.04
N PHE A 82 -3.90 -0.31 -4.56
CA PHE A 82 -4.46 -1.35 -5.43
C PHE A 82 -5.74 -0.90 -6.14
N TYR A 83 -6.53 -0.01 -5.53
CA TYR A 83 -7.64 0.64 -6.22
C TYR A 83 -7.15 1.49 -7.40
N GLU A 84 -6.05 2.24 -7.24
CA GLU A 84 -5.42 2.96 -8.34
C GLU A 84 -4.93 2.03 -9.46
N VAL A 85 -4.35 0.88 -9.11
CA VAL A 85 -3.94 -0.15 -10.07
C VAL A 85 -5.14 -0.73 -10.83
N ILE A 86 -6.24 -1.05 -10.15
CA ILE A 86 -7.47 -1.55 -10.79
C ILE A 86 -8.04 -0.51 -11.77
N LYS A 87 -8.09 0.77 -11.37
CA LYS A 87 -8.53 1.85 -12.25
C LYS A 87 -7.67 1.96 -13.50
N LEU A 88 -6.35 1.85 -13.35
CA LEU A 88 -5.40 1.84 -14.47
C LEU A 88 -5.69 0.69 -15.44
N VAL A 89 -5.69 -0.55 -14.93
CA VAL A 89 -5.86 -1.76 -15.74
C VAL A 89 -7.26 -1.84 -16.35
N THR A 90 -8.28 -1.27 -15.73
CA THR A 90 -9.65 -1.33 -16.28
C THR A 90 -9.88 -0.27 -17.38
N LYS A 91 -9.22 0.89 -17.31
CA LYS A 91 -9.47 2.02 -18.22
C LYS A 91 -8.39 2.24 -19.27
N ILE A 92 -7.25 1.55 -19.19
CA ILE A 92 -6.17 1.70 -20.17
C ILE A 92 -6.62 1.20 -21.53
N ASP A 93 -6.47 2.05 -22.54
CA ASP A 93 -6.64 1.67 -23.92
C ASP A 93 -5.27 1.26 -24.48
N LEU A 94 -5.09 -0.04 -24.73
CA LEU A 94 -3.83 -0.58 -25.27
C LEU A 94 -3.58 -0.16 -26.72
N THR A 95 -4.59 0.36 -27.43
CA THR A 95 -4.39 0.95 -28.77
C THR A 95 -3.80 2.35 -28.70
N ARG A 96 -4.10 3.09 -27.62
CA ARG A 96 -3.54 4.41 -27.32
C ARG A 96 -3.03 4.50 -25.87
N PRO A 97 -1.92 3.81 -25.54
CA PRO A 97 -1.47 3.61 -24.16
C PRO A 97 -0.96 4.90 -23.51
N PHE A 98 -0.43 5.85 -24.30
CA PHE A 98 -0.03 7.15 -23.80
C PHE A 98 -1.24 8.08 -23.81
N SER A 99 -1.94 8.10 -22.69
CA SER A 99 -3.01 9.06 -22.42
C SER A 99 -2.71 9.83 -21.14
N LYS A 100 -3.30 11.03 -21.02
CA LYS A 100 -3.20 11.82 -19.79
C LYS A 100 -3.65 11.02 -18.56
N PHE A 101 -4.74 10.27 -18.70
CA PHE A 101 -5.24 9.38 -17.65
C PHE A 101 -4.17 8.37 -17.20
N VAL A 102 -3.58 7.61 -18.14
CA VAL A 102 -2.57 6.58 -17.81
C VAL A 102 -1.34 7.20 -17.14
N SER A 103 -0.84 8.32 -17.68
CA SER A 103 0.30 9.05 -17.09
C SER A 103 0.02 9.47 -15.65
N ASP A 104 -1.10 10.18 -15.42
CA ASP A 104 -1.49 10.67 -14.10
C ASP A 104 -1.68 9.51 -13.10
N GLN A 105 -2.26 8.40 -13.57
CA GLN A 105 -2.51 7.22 -12.76
C GLN A 105 -1.21 6.53 -12.32
N ILE A 106 -0.21 6.41 -13.21
CA ILE A 106 1.10 5.83 -12.85
C ILE A 106 1.83 6.72 -11.83
N PHE A 107 1.71 8.05 -11.93
CA PHE A 107 2.22 8.96 -10.90
C PHE A 107 1.55 8.74 -9.55
N GLN A 108 0.21 8.61 -9.52
CA GLN A 108 -0.51 8.34 -8.28
C GLN A 108 -0.06 7.02 -7.64
N ILE A 109 0.06 5.96 -8.44
CA ILE A 109 0.58 4.66 -7.98
C ILE A 109 1.99 4.82 -7.39
N SER A 110 2.89 5.58 -8.05
CA SER A 110 4.23 5.86 -7.51
C SER A 110 4.16 6.57 -6.15
N TYR A 111 3.36 7.63 -6.03
CA TYR A 111 3.25 8.40 -4.78
C TYR A 111 2.65 7.60 -3.63
N TYR A 112 1.63 6.77 -3.88
CA TYR A 112 1.09 5.89 -2.85
C TYR A 112 2.11 4.81 -2.45
N THR A 113 2.82 4.22 -3.42
CA THR A 113 3.89 3.24 -3.14
C THR A 113 4.99 3.86 -2.28
N PHE A 114 5.41 5.09 -2.59
CA PHE A 114 6.40 5.82 -1.81
C PHE A 114 5.89 6.10 -0.39
N SER A 115 4.64 6.56 -0.26
CA SER A 115 4.01 6.86 1.02
C SER A 115 3.94 5.63 1.91
N ILE A 116 3.57 4.46 1.35
CA ILE A 116 3.58 3.17 2.08
C ILE A 116 4.98 2.87 2.60
N GLY A 117 6.00 3.02 1.74
CA GLY A 117 7.39 2.77 2.11
C GLY A 117 7.88 3.67 3.25
N VAL A 118 7.62 4.97 3.18
CA VAL A 118 8.00 5.95 4.21
C VAL A 118 7.25 5.70 5.52
N VAL A 119 5.92 5.54 5.48
CA VAL A 119 5.12 5.28 6.68
C VAL A 119 5.55 3.98 7.35
N SER A 120 5.76 2.92 6.58
CA SER A 120 6.23 1.63 7.10
C SER A 120 7.63 1.72 7.71
N PHE A 121 8.53 2.49 7.08
CA PHE A 121 9.88 2.71 7.62
C PHE A 121 9.85 3.45 8.97
N ILE A 122 9.04 4.50 9.08
CA ILE A 122 8.85 5.25 10.32
C ILE A 122 8.21 4.38 11.40
N ALA A 123 7.20 3.57 11.04
CA ALA A 123 6.54 2.64 11.95
C ALA A 123 7.54 1.62 12.52
N ARG A 124 8.31 0.97 11.65
CA ARG A 124 9.35 0.01 12.04
C ARG A 124 10.40 0.64 12.95
N GLN A 125 10.86 1.85 12.63
CA GLN A 125 11.85 2.54 13.46
C GLN A 125 11.27 2.93 14.83
N SER A 126 10.00 3.31 14.89
CA SER A 126 9.28 3.57 16.15
C SER A 126 9.23 2.32 17.03
N VAL A 127 8.86 1.17 16.45
CA VAL A 127 8.77 -0.10 17.19
C VAL A 127 10.15 -0.60 17.62
N LYS A 128 11.17 -0.47 16.77
CA LYS A 128 12.55 -0.84 17.15
C LYS A 128 13.07 -0.04 18.34
N ARG A 129 12.67 1.24 18.47
CA ARG A 129 13.00 2.04 19.66
C ARG A 129 12.31 1.52 20.92
N LEU A 130 11.12 0.92 20.81
CA LEU A 130 10.40 0.31 21.93
C LEU A 130 11.05 -1.00 22.40
N MET A 131 11.63 -1.79 21.48
CA MET A 131 12.40 -2.99 21.82
C MET A 131 13.61 -2.71 22.72
N LEU A 132 14.22 -1.53 22.59
CA LEU A 132 15.36 -1.12 23.43
C LEU A 132 14.97 -0.91 24.91
N TYR A 133 13.68 -0.94 25.23
CA TYR A 133 13.16 -0.81 26.59
C TYR A 133 12.62 -2.15 27.15
N ASP A 134 13.03 -3.31 26.63
CA ASP A 134 12.57 -4.66 27.04
C ASP A 134 11.07 -4.94 26.84
N ILE A 135 10.41 -4.23 25.90
CA ILE A 135 9.04 -4.56 25.52
C ILE A 135 9.10 -5.57 24.36
N ASP A 136 8.46 -6.74 24.52
CA ASP A 136 8.38 -7.72 23.44
C ASP A 136 7.40 -7.25 22.35
N VAL A 137 7.95 -6.59 21.34
CA VAL A 137 7.25 -6.15 20.13
C VAL A 137 7.77 -6.86 18.89
N SER A 138 8.34 -8.06 19.06
CA SER A 138 8.93 -8.85 17.97
C SER A 138 7.90 -9.21 16.88
N SER A 139 6.68 -9.54 17.30
CA SER A 139 5.52 -9.84 16.45
C SER A 139 5.06 -8.69 15.55
N LEU A 140 5.37 -7.44 15.94
CA LEU A 140 5.02 -6.24 15.18
C LEU A 140 5.89 -6.02 13.94
N ASN A 141 7.10 -6.59 13.89
CA ASN A 141 8.01 -6.36 12.76
C ASN A 141 7.44 -6.86 11.43
N HIS A 142 6.70 -7.96 11.45
CA HIS A 142 6.12 -8.58 10.26
C HIS A 142 5.25 -7.60 9.44
N PHE A 143 4.57 -6.65 10.09
CA PHE A 143 3.70 -5.68 9.42
C PHE A 143 4.46 -4.66 8.54
N TRP A 144 5.77 -4.46 8.79
CA TRP A 144 6.55 -3.40 8.14
C TRP A 144 7.92 -3.85 7.62
N GLU A 145 8.18 -5.16 7.53
CA GLU A 145 9.44 -5.72 7.03
C GLU A 145 9.78 -5.26 5.61
N GLU A 146 8.75 -5.12 4.77
CA GLU A 146 8.89 -4.80 3.34
C GLU A 146 9.09 -3.30 3.04
N SER A 147 9.24 -2.44 4.05
CA SER A 147 9.26 -0.98 3.87
C SER A 147 10.28 -0.50 2.84
N GLN A 148 11.47 -1.11 2.81
CA GLN A 148 12.53 -0.77 1.85
C GLN A 148 12.17 -1.15 0.42
N GLY A 149 11.47 -2.28 0.23
CA GLY A 149 10.99 -2.74 -1.07
C GLY A 149 10.00 -1.76 -1.68
N PHE A 150 9.07 -1.23 -0.88
CA PHE A 150 8.13 -0.20 -1.34
C PHE A 150 8.83 1.11 -1.77
N ILE A 151 9.83 1.58 -1.02
CA ILE A 151 10.57 2.79 -1.39
C ILE A 151 11.28 2.60 -2.73
N LEU A 152 11.97 1.47 -2.91
CA LEU A 152 12.68 1.17 -4.15
C LEU A 152 11.71 1.00 -5.34
N MET A 153 10.61 0.27 -5.13
CA MET A 153 9.55 0.10 -6.13
C MET A 153 8.96 1.45 -6.54
N ALA A 154 8.72 2.36 -5.59
CA ALA A 154 8.18 3.68 -5.88
C ALA A 154 9.09 4.50 -6.81
N GLY A 155 10.41 4.40 -6.61
CA GLY A 155 11.41 5.01 -7.49
C GLY A 155 11.36 4.46 -8.91
N VAL A 156 11.24 3.13 -9.06
CA VAL A 156 11.10 2.49 -10.38
C VAL A 156 9.81 2.94 -11.07
N ILE A 157 8.67 2.91 -10.36
CA ILE A 157 7.38 3.35 -10.91
C ILE A 157 7.41 4.83 -11.27
N TYR A 158 8.11 5.67 -10.49
CA TYR A 158 8.26 7.09 -10.79
C TYR A 158 9.01 7.33 -12.12
N ILE A 159 10.09 6.57 -12.35
CA ILE A 159 10.82 6.61 -13.62
C ILE A 159 9.90 6.21 -14.78
N ILE A 160 9.11 5.15 -14.61
CA ILE A 160 8.11 4.73 -15.60
C ILE A 160 7.09 5.85 -15.85
N ALA A 161 6.61 6.52 -14.80
CA ALA A 161 5.68 7.64 -14.92
C ALA A 161 6.25 8.79 -15.76
N ILE A 162 7.53 9.13 -15.56
CA ILE A 162 8.24 10.15 -16.37
C ILE A 162 8.31 9.73 -17.83
N ILE A 163 8.67 8.46 -18.10
CA ILE A 163 8.75 7.93 -19.47
C ILE A 163 7.37 8.02 -20.15
N PHE A 164 6.30 7.62 -19.46
CA PHE A 164 4.94 7.70 -20.00
C PHE A 164 4.51 9.14 -20.27
N LYS A 165 4.83 10.07 -19.37
CA LYS A 165 4.58 11.50 -19.57
C LYS A 165 5.32 12.02 -20.81
N LYS A 166 6.59 11.64 -20.98
CA LYS A 166 7.36 12.07 -22.14
C LYS A 166 6.85 11.46 -23.45
N GLY A 167 6.44 10.19 -23.41
CA GLY A 167 5.79 9.53 -24.54
C GLY A 167 4.48 10.21 -24.96
N LEU A 168 3.68 10.65 -24.00
CA LEU A 168 2.46 11.44 -24.25
C LEU A 168 2.75 12.78 -24.93
N GLU A 169 3.79 13.50 -24.48
CA GLU A 169 4.22 14.76 -25.10
C GLU A 169 4.60 14.54 -26.58
N ILE A 170 5.42 13.54 -26.87
CA ILE A 170 5.86 13.21 -28.23
C ILE A 170 4.67 12.78 -29.11
N GLN A 171 3.75 11.97 -28.57
CA GLN A 171 2.56 11.57 -29.31
C GLN A 171 1.67 12.77 -29.68
N ASN A 172 1.48 13.71 -28.75
CA ASN A 172 0.69 14.91 -29.02
C ASN A 172 1.36 15.83 -30.06
N GLU A 173 2.69 15.96 -30.03
CA GLU A 173 3.42 16.74 -31.04
C GLU A 173 3.27 16.13 -32.45
N ASN A 174 3.35 14.81 -32.57
CA ASN A 174 3.14 14.12 -33.84
C ASN A 174 1.68 14.24 -34.33
N ASP A 175 0.69 14.10 -33.43
CA ASP A 175 -0.73 14.25 -33.79
C ASP A 175 -1.08 15.68 -34.28
N LEU A 176 -0.28 16.69 -33.91
CA LEU A 176 -0.47 18.09 -34.31
C LEU A 176 0.26 18.49 -35.61
N THR A 177 1.19 17.66 -36.10
CA THR A 177 2.04 17.97 -37.27
C THR A 177 1.66 17.19 -38.54
N VAL A 178 0.71 16.24 -38.43
CA VAL A 178 0.15 15.46 -39.54
C VAL A 178 -1.09 16.12 -40.13
#